data_AF-A0A0J1HM39-F1
#
_entry.id   AF-A0A0J1HM39-F1
#
_cell.length_a   1.000
_cell.length_b   1.000
_cell.length_c   1.000
_cell.angle_alpha   90.00
_cell.angle_beta   90.00
_cell.angle_gamma   90.00
#
_symmetry.space_group_name_H-M   'P 1'
#
loop_
_entity.id
_entity.type
_entity.pdbx_description
1 polymer ?
#
loop_
_entity_poly.entity_id
_entity_poly.type
_entity_poly.pdbx_seq_one_letter_code
_entity_poly.pdbx_strand_id
1 'polypeptide(L)' 'MLQEFNIALRFMLELCVLGIVGYWGFRVGTIMAIKITLAIILPIIVAVI' A
#
# COMPACT_ATOMS: atom_id res chain seq x y z
N MET A 1 -11.11 -10.12 22.92
CA MET A 1 -9.72 -10.63 22.88
C MET A 1 -9.29 -11.11 21.49
N LEU A 2 -9.70 -12.29 21.00
CA LEU A 2 -9.21 -12.82 19.71
C LEU A 2 -9.64 -11.98 18.49
N GLN A 3 -10.87 -11.46 18.52
CA GLN A 3 -11.42 -10.63 17.44
C GLN A 3 -10.69 -9.28 17.32
N GLU A 4 -10.39 -8.63 18.45
CA GLU A 4 -9.67 -7.35 18.48
C GLU A 4 -8.24 -7.51 17.98
N PHE A 5 -7.58 -8.61 18.37
CA PHE A 5 -6.26 -8.96 17.85
C PHE A 5 -6.29 -9.19 16.33
N ASN A 6 -7.31 -9.87 15.82
CA ASN A 6 -7.45 -10.12 14.37
C ASN A 6 -7.64 -8.82 13.59
N ILE A 7 -8.41 -7.86 14.11
CA ILE A 7 -8.58 -6.54 13.50
C ILE A 7 -7.25 -5.77 13.48
N ALA A 8 -6.53 -5.75 14.62
CA ALA A 8 -5.24 -5.08 14.72
C ALA A 8 -4.21 -5.70 13.75
N LEU A 9 -4.17 -7.04 13.67
CA LEU A 9 -3.28 -7.76 12.75
C LEU A 9 -3.64 -7.47 11.29
N ARG A 10 -4.95 -7.50 10.93
CA ARG A 10 -5.41 -7.15 9.59
C ARG A 10 -5.00 -5.74 9.21
N PHE A 11 -5.19 -4.77 10.10
CA PHE A 11 -4.80 -3.37 9.88
C PHE A 11 -3.28 -3.22 9.71
N MET A 12 -2.49 -3.90 10.54
CA MET A 12 -1.02 -3.89 10.41
C MET A 12 -0.57 -4.47 9.06
N LEU A 13 -1.18 -5.58 8.62
CA LEU A 13 -0.90 -6.18 7.32
C LEU A 13 -1.30 -5.26 6.17
N GLU A 14 -2.45 -4.58 6.27
CA GLU A 14 -2.92 -3.60 5.29
C GLU A 14 -1.89 -2.46 5.12
N LEU A 15 -1.37 -1.92 6.23
CA LEU A 15 -0.30 -0.91 6.20
C LEU A 15 0.99 -1.43 5.55
N CYS A 16 1.40 -2.67 5.84
CA CYS A 16 2.56 -3.29 5.21
C CYS A 16 2.37 -3.41 3.69
N VAL A 17 1.18 -3.86 3.24
CA VAL A 17 0.87 -3.98 1.81
C VAL A 17 0.91 -2.62 1.13
N LEU A 18 0.31 -1.58 1.73
CA LEU A 18 0.33 -0.22 1.18
C LEU A 18 1.76 0.32 1.01
N GLY A 19 2.63 0.08 1.98
CA GLY A 19 4.04 0.45 1.89
C GLY A 19 4.80 -0.29 0.78
N ILE A 20 4.59 -1.60 0.67
CA ILE A 20 5.21 -2.44 -0.37
C ILE A 20 4.76 -1.99 -1.76
N VAL A 21 3.46 -1.79 -1.95
CA VAL A 21 2.87 -1.38 -3.23
C VAL A 21 3.34 0.03 -3.62
N GLY A 22 3.40 0.97 -2.68
CA GLY A 22 3.90 2.32 -2.93
C GLY A 22 5.39 2.34 -3.32
N TYR A 23 6.22 1.60 -2.59
CA TYR A 23 7.64 1.44 -2.91
C TYR A 23 7.84 0.79 -4.29
N TRP A 24 7.07 -0.26 -4.59
CA TRP A 24 7.10 -0.93 -5.89
C TRP A 24 6.73 0.04 -7.02
N GLY A 25 5.65 0.81 -6.87
CA GLY A 25 5.24 1.84 -7.83
C GLY A 25 6.34 2.87 -8.10
N PHE A 26 7.05 3.29 -7.06
CA PHE A 26 8.20 4.19 -7.19
C PHE A 26 9.41 3.53 -7.88
N ARG A 27 9.61 2.21 -7.72
CA ARG A 27 10.71 1.46 -8.33
C ARG A 27 10.48 1.15 -9.81
N VAL A 28 9.22 0.91 -10.21
CA VAL A 28 8.84 0.55 -11.58
C VAL A 28 8.79 1.76 -12.51
N GLY A 29 8.42 2.95 -11.99
CA GLY A 29 8.33 4.14 -12.83
C GLY A 29 9.66 4.52 -13.49
N THR A 30 9.65 4.73 -14.80
CA THR A 30 10.84 5.10 -15.59
C THR A 30 11.11 6.60 -15.58
N ILE A 31 10.06 7.42 -15.52
CA ILE A 31 10.12 8.88 -15.41
C ILE A 31 9.49 9.34 -14.09
N MET A 32 9.98 10.46 -13.55
CA MET A 32 9.63 10.95 -12.22
C MET A 32 8.12 11.11 -12.01
N ALA A 33 7.40 11.59 -13.03
CA ALA A 33 5.94 11.69 -13.00
C ALA A 33 5.28 10.33 -12.79
N ILE A 34 5.64 9.32 -13.60
CA ILE A 34 5.08 7.95 -13.48
C ILE A 34 5.44 7.32 -12.13
N LYS A 35 6.65 7.54 -11.61
CA LYS A 35 7.05 7.05 -10.29
C LYS A 35 6.10 7.55 -9.20
N ILE A 36 5.84 8.86 -9.18
CA ILE A 36 4.99 9.49 -8.16
C ILE A 36 3.53 9.04 -8.35
N THR A 37 3.03 9.02 -9.59
CA THR A 37 1.67 8.56 -9.88
C THR A 37 1.45 7.11 -9.44
N LEU A 38 2.36 6.20 -9.78
CA LEU A 38 2.23 4.79 -9.39
C LEU A 38 2.41 4.59 -7.88
N ALA A 39 3.33 5.31 -7.24
CA ALA A 39 3.56 5.22 -5.81
C ALA A 39 2.38 5.71 -4.95
N ILE A 40 1.48 6.52 -5.53
CA ILE A 40 0.32 7.08 -4.81
C ILE A 40 -0.98 6.41 -5.23
N ILE A 41 -1.25 6.31 -6.54
CA ILE A 41 -2.54 5.81 -7.03
C ILE A 41 -2.74 4.32 -6.74
N LEU A 42 -1.70 3.48 -6.89
CA LEU A 42 -1.84 2.05 -6.58
C LEU A 42 -2.17 1.81 -5.10
N PRO A 43 -1.44 2.38 -4.12
CA PRO A 43 -1.81 2.23 -2.72
C PRO A 43 -3.23 2.74 -2.41
N ILE A 44 -3.67 3.84 -3.02
CA ILE A 44 -5.05 4.34 -2.83
C ILE A 44 -6.07 3.30 -3.32
N ILE A 45 -5.87 2.71 -4.51
CA ILE A 45 -6.76 1.66 -5.02
C ILE A 45 -6.77 0.46 -4.07
N VAL A 46 -5.61 0.04 -3.60
CA VAL A 46 -5.48 -1.09 -2.66
C VAL A 46 -6.13 -0.81 -1.31
N ALA A 47 -6.11 0.43 -0.82
CA ALA A 47 -6.76 0.80 0.43
C ALA A 47 -8.30 0.81 0.35
N VAL A 48 -8.86 0.97 -0.85
CA VAL A 48 -10.31 1.04 -1.08
C VAL A 48 -10.93 -0.36 -1.25
N ILE A 49 -10.13 -1.35 -1.64
CA ILE A 49 -10.56 -2.74 -1.88
C ILE A 49 -10.42 -3.56 -0.60
#